data_AF-A0A2E0BAT1-F1
#
_entry.id   AF-A0A2E0BAT1-F1
#
_cell.length_a   1.000
_cell.length_b   1.000
_cell.length_c   1.000
_cell.angle_alpha   90.00
_cell.angle_beta   90.00
_cell.angle_gamma   90.00
#
_symmetry.space_group_name_H-M   'P 1'
#
loop_
_entity.id
_entity.type
_entity.pdbx_description
1 polymer ?
#
loop_
_entity_poly.entity_id
_entity_poly.type
_entity_poly.pdbx_seq_one_letter_code
_entity_poly.pdbx_strand_id
1 'polypeptide(L)'
;VDLARNADQIPLYDDAPPLDPSFRSLNFGYGTSAGAGLATISQLQSEIINLEIKALDKLAASVGAADLKFDVVSLTTLPEQKVVAAGAKYRTQLFLSAASSAIVPTMTADGDTLEVSNGRGYYEFTAKGGQYDREGLSKQSYIGTISVTLPGGRDTTFIDTVEYFVARPVIQIQSASVQALYLNCGNEITVNVPALGSEYNPTFSARGGDVIRGSKSGQVTIIPKSKKVDLNVSNAGNFIGSQSFGVRQIPAPEIKARIRGKEIDAKTGIPVSTPSFSLDAIADASFAEFLPKDARFQVREAEINLVRAGRGVSRQRVNSKDVNLNRLAGKRKGDNIVIEIKRVARANFRGEVEEFKNFAPRYITIPLK
;
A
#
# COMPACT_ATOMS: atom_id res chain seq x y z
N VAL A 1 55.56 44.07 -16.63
CA VAL A 1 56.88 44.02 -17.30
C VAL A 1 57.21 45.45 -17.66
N ASP A 2 58.39 45.93 -17.29
CA ASP A 2 58.86 47.26 -17.69
C ASP A 2 59.61 47.16 -19.03
N LEU A 3 59.14 47.92 -20.02
CA LEU A 3 59.67 48.01 -21.38
C LEU A 3 60.64 49.20 -21.56
N ALA A 4 60.60 50.18 -20.66
CA ALA A 4 61.42 51.40 -20.74
C ALA A 4 62.63 51.29 -19.82
N ARG A 5 63.30 50.13 -19.85
CA ARG A 5 64.43 49.85 -18.96
C ARG A 5 65.62 50.73 -19.31
N ASN A 6 66.26 51.23 -18.26
CA ASN A 6 67.58 51.85 -18.38
C ASN A 6 68.63 50.76 -18.65
N ALA A 7 69.78 51.16 -19.18
CA ALA A 7 70.87 50.24 -19.53
C ALA A 7 71.36 49.42 -18.32
N ASP A 8 71.36 50.02 -17.13
CA ASP A 8 71.71 49.39 -15.84
C ASP A 8 70.69 48.33 -15.37
N GLN A 9 69.56 48.19 -16.06
CA GLN A 9 68.51 47.20 -15.78
C GLN A 9 68.46 46.10 -16.86
N ILE A 10 69.38 46.13 -17.83
CA ILE A 10 69.46 45.21 -18.96
C ILE A 10 70.80 44.49 -18.89
N PRO A 11 70.83 43.16 -18.63
CA PRO A 11 72.08 42.40 -18.44
C PRO A 11 73.09 42.48 -19.59
N LEU A 12 72.65 42.88 -20.78
CA LEU A 12 73.50 43.07 -21.96
C LEU A 12 74.54 44.18 -21.78
N TYR A 13 74.29 45.17 -20.90
CA TYR A 13 75.17 46.31 -20.69
C TYR A 13 76.02 46.21 -19.41
N ASP A 14 75.99 45.06 -18.71
CA ASP A 14 76.70 44.87 -17.44
C ASP A 14 78.22 44.98 -17.60
N ASP A 15 78.76 44.47 -18.71
CA ASP A 15 80.21 44.44 -18.98
C ASP A 15 80.76 45.79 -19.51
N ALA A 16 79.88 46.63 -20.06
CA ALA A 16 80.25 47.91 -20.69
C ALA A 16 79.10 48.93 -20.58
N PRO A 17 78.88 49.52 -19.39
CA PRO A 17 77.76 50.41 -19.18
C PRO A 17 77.95 51.74 -19.93
N PRO A 18 76.91 52.27 -20.59
CA PRO A 18 76.97 53.56 -21.25
C PRO A 18 77.10 54.71 -20.24
N LEU A 19 77.74 55.81 -20.66
CA LEU A 19 77.90 57.03 -19.85
C LEU A 19 76.58 57.62 -19.35
N ASP A 20 75.52 57.53 -20.16
CA ASP A 20 74.14 57.85 -19.77
C ASP A 20 73.29 56.58 -19.89
N PRO A 21 72.92 55.94 -18.77
CA PRO A 21 72.15 54.69 -18.78
C PRO A 21 70.67 54.91 -19.04
N SER A 22 70.18 56.15 -19.16
CA SER A 22 68.74 56.38 -19.32
C SER A 22 68.22 55.74 -20.60
N PHE A 23 67.03 55.12 -20.52
CA PHE A 23 66.33 54.51 -21.65
C PHE A 23 66.30 55.41 -22.89
N ARG A 24 66.09 56.73 -22.67
CA ARG A 24 66.05 57.73 -23.73
C ARG A 24 67.40 57.88 -24.44
N SER A 25 68.50 58.01 -23.70
CA SER A 25 69.84 58.15 -24.30
C SER A 25 70.26 56.86 -24.99
N LEU A 26 69.91 55.71 -24.40
CA LEU A 26 70.23 54.40 -24.95
C LEU A 26 69.57 54.16 -26.33
N ASN A 27 68.30 54.53 -26.47
CA ASN A 27 67.50 54.25 -27.66
C ASN A 27 67.44 55.43 -28.65
N PHE A 28 67.55 56.66 -28.17
CA PHE A 28 67.35 57.90 -28.93
C PHE A 28 68.47 58.93 -28.71
N GLY A 29 69.66 58.48 -28.31
CA GLY A 29 70.82 59.32 -28.05
C GLY A 29 71.43 59.97 -29.29
N TYR A 30 72.50 60.73 -29.07
CA TYR A 30 73.20 61.46 -30.12
C TYR A 30 73.77 60.49 -31.17
N GLY A 31 73.40 60.69 -32.45
CA GLY A 31 73.82 59.85 -33.57
C GLY A 31 72.78 58.83 -34.06
N THR A 32 71.66 58.64 -33.34
CA THR A 32 70.55 57.83 -33.83
C THR A 32 69.87 58.52 -35.01
N SER A 33 69.85 57.88 -36.18
CA SER A 33 69.14 58.39 -37.35
C SER A 33 67.62 58.35 -37.13
N ALA A 34 66.87 59.19 -37.84
CA ALA A 34 65.41 59.19 -37.76
C ALA A 34 64.81 57.80 -38.09
N GLY A 35 65.41 57.06 -39.02
CA GLY A 35 64.99 55.70 -39.38
C GLY A 35 65.23 54.68 -38.26
N ALA A 36 66.37 54.76 -37.56
CA ALA A 36 66.66 53.90 -36.42
C ALA A 36 65.72 54.19 -35.25
N GLY A 37 65.46 55.46 -34.94
CA GLY A 37 64.49 55.84 -33.90
C GLY A 37 63.07 55.35 -34.19
N LEU A 38 62.62 55.45 -35.44
CA LEU A 38 61.32 54.89 -35.85
C LEU A 38 61.27 53.36 -35.72
N ALA A 39 62.35 52.66 -36.08
CA ALA A 39 62.43 51.21 -35.91
C ALA A 39 62.32 50.80 -34.44
N THR A 40 63.00 51.50 -33.52
CA THR A 40 62.89 51.27 -32.07
C THR A 40 61.48 51.52 -31.54
N ILE A 41 60.82 52.59 -31.99
CA ILE A 41 59.42 52.85 -31.62
C ILE A 41 58.50 51.73 -32.14
N SER A 42 58.68 51.26 -33.38
CA SER A 42 57.92 50.14 -33.94
C SER A 42 58.14 48.83 -33.18
N GLN A 43 59.36 48.57 -32.70
CA GLN A 43 59.66 47.44 -31.84
C GLN A 43 58.91 47.55 -30.50
N LEU A 44 58.97 48.71 -29.83
CA LEU A 44 58.25 48.94 -28.57
C LEU A 44 56.73 48.80 -28.73
N GLN A 45 56.17 49.32 -29.84
CA GLN A 45 54.76 49.10 -30.17
C GLN A 45 54.43 47.61 -30.29
N SER A 46 55.28 46.84 -30.98
CA SER A 46 55.12 45.38 -31.11
C SER A 46 55.22 44.67 -29.75
N GLU A 47 56.11 45.12 -28.87
CA GLU A 47 56.26 44.59 -27.52
C GLU A 47 55.04 44.91 -26.63
N ILE A 48 54.47 46.12 -26.74
CA ILE A 48 53.22 46.50 -26.07
C ILE A 48 52.07 45.60 -26.54
N ILE A 49 51.91 45.42 -27.86
CA ILE A 49 50.87 44.54 -28.43
C ILE A 49 51.05 43.11 -27.91
N ASN A 50 52.28 42.59 -27.86
CA ASN A 50 52.55 41.26 -27.32
C ASN A 50 52.24 41.15 -25.82
N LEU A 51 52.51 42.19 -25.02
CA LEU A 51 52.14 42.22 -23.61
C LEU A 51 50.62 42.31 -23.43
N GLU A 52 49.93 43.07 -24.28
CA GLU A 52 48.47 43.17 -24.28
C GLU A 52 47.84 41.83 -24.61
N ILE A 53 48.32 41.11 -25.64
CA ILE A 53 47.87 39.75 -25.97
C ILE A 53 48.06 38.83 -24.76
N LYS A 54 49.22 38.85 -24.10
CA LYS A 54 49.46 38.02 -22.90
C LYS A 54 48.54 38.38 -21.72
N ALA A 55 48.22 39.67 -21.56
CA ALA A 55 47.29 40.12 -20.53
C ALA A 55 45.85 39.68 -20.86
N LEU A 56 45.44 39.83 -22.11
CA LEU A 56 44.16 39.34 -22.62
C LEU A 56 44.05 37.83 -22.52
N ASP A 57 45.09 37.06 -22.84
CA ASP A 57 45.12 35.60 -22.66
C ASP A 57 44.99 35.21 -21.20
N LYS A 58 45.65 35.93 -20.28
CA LYS A 58 45.53 35.68 -18.84
C LYS A 58 44.14 36.01 -18.31
N LEU A 59 43.52 37.09 -18.80
CA LEU A 59 42.15 37.46 -18.47
C LEU A 59 41.16 36.46 -19.08
N ALA A 60 41.33 36.07 -20.34
CA ALA A 60 40.54 35.07 -21.04
C ALA A 60 40.67 33.70 -20.37
N ALA A 61 41.85 33.32 -19.86
CA ALA A 61 42.04 32.11 -19.07
C ALA A 61 41.40 32.22 -17.67
N SER A 62 41.34 33.41 -17.08
CA SER A 62 40.66 33.62 -15.78
C SER A 62 39.14 33.64 -15.93
N VAL A 63 38.63 34.18 -17.04
CA VAL A 63 37.22 34.13 -17.43
C VAL A 63 36.84 32.74 -17.93
N GLY A 64 37.73 32.04 -18.65
CA GLY A 64 37.57 30.64 -19.09
C GLY A 64 37.77 29.62 -17.98
N ALA A 65 38.47 29.95 -16.89
CA ALA A 65 38.47 29.17 -15.65
C ALA A 65 37.09 29.18 -14.94
N ALA A 66 36.17 30.02 -15.43
CA ALA A 66 34.74 29.98 -15.12
C ALA A 66 33.99 28.91 -15.94
N ASP A 67 34.67 28.05 -16.72
CA ASP A 67 34.04 26.87 -17.30
C ASP A 67 33.53 25.97 -16.18
N LEU A 68 32.21 25.73 -16.18
CA LEU A 68 31.53 24.83 -15.25
C LEU A 68 32.15 23.42 -15.37
N LYS A 69 33.01 23.05 -14.42
CA LYS A 69 33.62 21.72 -14.38
C LYS A 69 32.62 20.72 -13.80
N PHE A 70 32.20 19.78 -14.63
CA PHE A 70 31.41 18.61 -14.21
C PHE A 70 32.36 17.46 -13.89
N ASP A 71 32.54 17.18 -12.60
CA ASP A 71 33.43 16.14 -12.07
C ASP A 71 32.66 14.91 -11.56
N VAL A 72 31.35 15.05 -11.32
CA VAL A 72 30.47 13.94 -10.92
C VAL A 72 29.71 13.46 -12.15
N VAL A 73 30.15 12.35 -12.74
CA VAL A 73 29.49 11.74 -13.90
C VAL A 73 28.75 10.48 -13.47
N SER A 74 27.50 10.36 -13.88
CA SER A 74 26.66 9.21 -13.56
C SER A 74 25.70 8.86 -14.69
N LEU A 75 25.37 7.58 -14.81
CA LEU A 75 24.33 7.10 -15.72
C LEU A 75 22.96 7.32 -15.07
N THR A 76 22.04 7.93 -15.81
CA THR A 76 20.64 8.06 -15.41
C THR A 76 19.75 7.42 -16.47
N THR A 77 18.77 6.63 -16.02
CA THR A 77 17.79 5.97 -16.88
C THR A 77 16.40 6.54 -16.63
N LEU A 78 15.69 6.88 -17.69
CA LEU A 78 14.28 7.29 -17.62
C LEU A 78 13.42 6.22 -18.32
N PRO A 79 12.90 5.22 -17.59
CA PRO A 79 12.02 4.20 -18.17
C PRO A 79 10.61 4.77 -18.42
N GLU A 80 9.97 4.35 -19.52
CA GLU A 80 8.55 4.66 -19.76
C GLU A 80 7.66 3.95 -18.71
N GLN A 81 8.03 2.72 -18.33
CA GLN A 81 7.37 1.94 -17.28
C GLN A 81 8.42 1.18 -16.46
N LYS A 82 8.33 1.28 -15.12
CA LYS A 82 9.24 0.54 -14.21
C LYS A 82 8.87 -0.95 -14.07
N VAL A 83 7.62 -1.31 -14.35
CA VAL A 83 7.10 -2.68 -14.25
C VAL A 83 6.53 -3.09 -15.60
N VAL A 84 7.03 -4.17 -16.19
CA VAL A 84 6.56 -4.72 -17.47
C VAL A 84 6.22 -6.21 -17.33
N ALA A 85 5.17 -6.65 -18.02
CA ALA A 85 4.79 -8.06 -18.04
C ALA A 85 5.79 -8.90 -18.87
N ALA A 86 5.91 -10.19 -18.55
CA ALA A 86 6.73 -11.11 -19.33
C ALA A 86 6.28 -11.13 -20.80
N GLY A 87 7.22 -10.91 -21.73
CA GLY A 87 6.97 -10.82 -23.17
C GLY A 87 6.63 -9.41 -23.69
N ALA A 88 6.42 -8.42 -22.81
CA ALA A 88 6.26 -7.03 -23.22
C ALA A 88 7.61 -6.36 -23.53
N LYS A 89 7.60 -5.29 -24.35
CA LYS A 89 8.80 -4.50 -24.65
C LYS A 89 9.10 -3.53 -23.52
N TYR A 90 10.29 -3.62 -22.93
CA TYR A 90 10.81 -2.62 -22.01
C TYR A 90 11.45 -1.47 -22.81
N ARG A 91 11.01 -0.22 -22.56
CA ARG A 91 11.53 0.99 -23.20
C ARG A 91 12.07 1.95 -22.15
N THR A 92 13.30 2.42 -22.34
CA THR A 92 13.97 3.37 -21.46
C THR A 92 14.93 4.24 -22.24
N GLN A 93 15.09 5.48 -21.81
CA GLN A 93 16.09 6.41 -22.34
C GLN A 93 17.28 6.45 -21.38
N LEU A 94 18.50 6.36 -21.92
CA LEU A 94 19.74 6.44 -21.15
C LEU A 94 20.38 7.80 -21.41
N PHE A 95 20.74 8.49 -20.34
CA PHE A 95 21.42 9.78 -20.40
C PHE A 95 22.63 9.79 -19.48
N LEU A 96 23.66 10.52 -19.92
CA LEU A 96 24.80 10.84 -19.08
C LEU A 96 24.47 12.08 -18.25
N SER A 97 24.35 11.93 -16.94
CA SER A 97 24.16 13.04 -16.01
C SER A 97 25.51 13.47 -15.45
N ALA A 98 25.85 14.75 -15.65
CA ALA A 98 27.05 15.36 -15.12
C ALA A 98 26.65 16.43 -14.10
N ALA A 99 27.26 16.41 -12.91
CA ALA A 99 27.11 17.41 -11.86
C ALA A 99 28.49 17.95 -11.45
N SER A 100 28.50 19.14 -10.86
CA SER A 100 29.71 19.75 -10.30
C SER A 100 29.67 19.61 -8.78
N SER A 101 30.71 19.05 -8.16
CA SER A 101 30.86 19.01 -6.71
C SER A 101 31.08 20.41 -6.10
N ALA A 102 31.56 21.35 -6.92
CA ALA A 102 31.86 22.72 -6.51
C ALA A 102 30.62 23.63 -6.46
N ILE A 103 29.49 23.20 -7.02
CA ILE A 103 28.25 23.99 -7.06
C ILE A 103 27.12 23.20 -6.45
N VAL A 104 26.48 23.78 -5.43
CA VAL A 104 25.27 23.23 -4.83
C VAL A 104 24.07 23.95 -5.46
N PRO A 105 23.35 23.34 -6.42
CA PRO A 105 22.16 23.95 -6.99
C PRO A 105 21.03 23.97 -5.95
N THR A 106 20.13 24.94 -6.07
CA THR A 106 18.87 24.93 -5.34
C THR A 106 17.85 24.15 -6.17
N MET A 107 17.32 23.06 -5.62
CA MET A 107 16.30 22.25 -6.28
C MET A 107 14.97 22.37 -5.54
N THR A 108 13.87 22.50 -6.28
CA THR A 108 12.53 22.47 -5.69
C THR A 108 11.60 21.52 -6.45
N ALA A 109 10.60 20.96 -5.77
CA ALA A 109 9.51 20.23 -6.39
C ALA A 109 8.17 20.71 -5.80
N ASP A 110 7.24 21.15 -6.65
CA ASP A 110 5.96 21.77 -6.25
C ASP A 110 6.10 22.90 -5.22
N GLY A 111 7.25 23.59 -5.21
CA GLY A 111 7.57 24.66 -4.27
C GLY A 111 8.32 24.22 -3.01
N ASP A 112 8.44 22.93 -2.73
CA ASP A 112 9.22 22.40 -1.61
C ASP A 112 10.71 22.35 -1.98
N THR A 113 11.58 22.87 -1.10
CA THR A 113 13.04 22.81 -1.30
C THR A 113 13.56 21.41 -0.99
N LEU A 114 14.33 20.83 -1.90
CA LEU A 114 14.82 19.45 -1.80
C LEU A 114 16.20 19.38 -1.15
N GLU A 115 16.46 18.28 -0.44
CA GLU A 115 17.81 17.93 -0.02
C GLU A 115 18.62 17.47 -1.24
N VAL A 116 19.74 18.16 -1.50
CA VAL A 116 20.62 17.88 -2.64
C VAL A 116 21.88 17.20 -2.14
N SER A 117 22.16 16.01 -2.67
CA SER A 117 23.40 15.26 -2.41
C SER A 117 24.04 14.86 -3.73
N ASN A 118 25.33 15.19 -3.92
CA ASN A 118 26.08 14.93 -5.17
C ASN A 118 25.35 15.43 -6.44
N GLY A 119 24.70 16.59 -6.36
CA GLY A 119 23.93 17.16 -7.46
C GLY A 119 22.61 16.44 -7.76
N ARG A 120 22.09 15.61 -6.85
CA ARG A 120 20.80 14.93 -6.95
C ARG A 120 19.86 15.36 -5.82
N GLY A 121 18.70 15.89 -6.19
CA GLY A 121 17.61 16.19 -5.26
C GLY A 121 16.70 14.99 -5.04
N TYR A 122 16.25 14.79 -3.81
CA TYR A 122 15.31 13.73 -3.44
C TYR A 122 13.97 14.32 -3.05
N TYR A 123 12.89 13.89 -3.71
CA TYR A 123 11.53 14.31 -3.43
C TYR A 123 10.68 13.08 -3.10
N GLU A 124 10.11 13.04 -1.90
CA GLU A 124 9.26 11.95 -1.41
C GLU A 124 7.96 12.53 -0.85
N PHE A 125 6.83 11.97 -1.27
CA PHE A 125 5.51 12.32 -0.76
C PHE A 125 4.55 11.14 -0.92
N THR A 126 3.47 11.12 -0.15
CA THR A 126 2.41 10.12 -0.30
C THR A 126 1.49 10.50 -1.47
N ALA A 127 1.54 9.73 -2.54
CA ALA A 127 0.65 9.91 -3.68
C ALA A 127 -0.82 9.73 -3.28
N LYS A 128 -1.69 10.65 -3.73
CA LYS A 128 -3.13 10.59 -3.47
C LYS A 128 -3.85 10.11 -4.72
N GLY A 129 -4.87 9.28 -4.54
CA GLY A 129 -5.78 8.91 -5.62
C GLY A 129 -6.64 10.11 -6.09
N GLY A 130 -7.40 9.93 -7.17
CA GLY A 130 -8.24 11.00 -7.70
C GLY A 130 -9.09 10.57 -8.90
N GLN A 131 -9.15 11.43 -9.91
CA GLN A 131 -9.78 11.10 -11.19
C GLN A 131 -8.96 10.01 -11.88
N TYR A 132 -9.52 8.81 -11.92
CA TYR A 132 -8.93 7.65 -12.61
C TYR A 132 -9.53 7.54 -14.01
N ASP A 133 -8.70 7.23 -14.99
CA ASP A 133 -9.14 6.88 -16.33
C ASP A 133 -9.81 5.49 -16.39
N ARG A 134 -10.15 5.04 -17.60
CA ARG A 134 -10.78 3.72 -17.84
C ARG A 134 -9.87 2.55 -17.45
N GLU A 135 -8.55 2.75 -17.44
CA GLU A 135 -7.56 1.75 -17.09
C GLU A 135 -7.27 1.75 -15.57
N GLY A 136 -7.89 2.66 -14.83
CA GLY A 136 -7.72 2.80 -13.39
C GLY A 136 -6.44 3.53 -13.01
N LEU A 137 -5.84 4.30 -13.92
CA LEU A 137 -4.66 5.12 -13.64
C LEU A 137 -5.08 6.58 -13.47
N SER A 138 -4.48 7.27 -12.50
CA SER A 138 -4.61 8.71 -12.34
C SER A 138 -3.30 9.35 -12.75
N LYS A 139 -3.32 10.04 -13.89
CA LYS A 139 -2.18 10.83 -14.35
C LYS A 139 -2.07 12.09 -13.49
N GLN A 140 -0.93 12.25 -12.85
CA GLN A 140 -0.61 13.40 -12.00
C GLN A 140 0.75 13.96 -12.42
N SER A 141 1.02 15.20 -12.06
CA SER A 141 2.29 15.83 -12.37
C SER A 141 2.70 16.78 -11.25
N TYR A 142 4.00 16.99 -11.13
CA TYR A 142 4.59 18.01 -10.28
C TYR A 142 5.60 18.83 -11.08
N ILE A 143 5.85 20.07 -10.67
CA ILE A 143 6.84 20.93 -11.31
C ILE A 143 8.15 20.80 -10.55
N GLY A 144 9.19 20.33 -11.23
CA GLY A 144 10.56 20.32 -10.72
C GLY A 144 11.32 21.55 -11.21
N THR A 145 12.09 22.19 -10.33
CA THR A 145 13.00 23.28 -10.71
C THR A 145 14.41 23.03 -10.20
N ILE A 146 15.40 23.41 -11.00
CA ILE A 146 16.81 23.39 -10.63
C ILE A 146 17.37 24.78 -10.95
N SER A 147 17.77 25.52 -9.93
CA SER A 147 18.43 26.82 -10.06
C SER A 147 19.92 26.68 -9.75
N VAL A 148 20.75 27.15 -10.66
CA VAL A 148 22.21 27.15 -10.53
C VAL A 148 22.76 28.52 -10.86
N THR A 149 23.66 29.02 -10.03
CA THR A 149 24.43 30.23 -10.32
C THR A 149 25.66 29.81 -11.11
N LEU A 150 25.70 30.18 -12.39
CA LEU A 150 26.84 29.87 -13.25
C LEU A 150 28.02 30.80 -12.92
N PRO A 151 29.26 30.34 -13.16
CA PRO A 151 30.42 31.19 -13.06
C PRO A 151 30.26 32.44 -13.97
N GLY A 152 30.56 33.62 -13.42
CA GLY A 152 30.21 34.91 -14.05
C GLY A 152 28.94 35.58 -13.51
N GLY A 153 28.28 34.97 -12.51
CA GLY A 153 27.18 35.58 -11.75
C GLY A 153 25.82 35.52 -12.45
N ARG A 154 25.66 34.68 -13.47
CA ARG A 154 24.39 34.50 -14.18
C ARG A 154 23.62 33.35 -13.55
N ASP A 155 22.47 33.66 -12.96
CA ASP A 155 21.54 32.64 -12.50
C ASP A 155 20.80 32.00 -13.67
N THR A 156 20.74 30.67 -13.67
CA THR A 156 20.03 29.88 -14.67
C THR A 156 19.09 28.91 -13.96
N THR A 157 17.82 28.91 -14.36
CA THR A 157 16.80 28.02 -13.81
C THR A 157 16.27 27.10 -14.89
N PHE A 158 16.31 25.81 -14.62
CA PHE A 158 15.68 24.76 -15.41
C PHE A 158 14.36 24.38 -14.76
N ILE A 159 13.30 24.28 -15.55
CA ILE A 159 11.95 23.94 -15.10
C ILE A 159 11.46 22.80 -15.97
N ASP A 160 10.95 21.74 -15.34
CA ASP A 160 10.32 20.63 -16.04
C ASP A 160 9.05 20.17 -15.31
N THR A 161 8.10 19.63 -16.07
CA THR A 161 6.87 19.05 -15.54
C THR A 161 7.00 17.53 -15.55
N VAL A 162 7.14 16.94 -14.37
CA VAL A 162 7.34 15.50 -14.22
C VAL A 162 5.99 14.82 -14.03
N GLU A 163 5.68 13.89 -14.93
CA GLU A 163 4.44 13.11 -14.89
C GLU A 163 4.63 11.79 -14.14
N TYR A 164 3.63 11.41 -13.35
CA TYR A 164 3.57 10.11 -12.68
C TYR A 164 2.13 9.56 -12.67
N PHE A 165 2.00 8.25 -12.50
CA PHE A 165 0.71 7.56 -12.53
C PHE A 165 0.42 6.91 -11.19
N VAL A 166 -0.74 7.23 -10.63
CA VAL A 166 -1.25 6.60 -9.41
C VAL A 166 -2.27 5.54 -9.80
N ALA A 167 -1.96 4.27 -9.58
CA ALA A 167 -2.88 3.18 -9.86
C ALA A 167 -4.02 3.12 -8.84
N ARG A 168 -5.24 2.84 -9.31
CA ARG A 168 -6.39 2.61 -8.45
C ARG A 168 -6.13 1.34 -7.63
N PRO A 169 -6.16 1.42 -6.29
CA PRO A 169 -5.95 0.24 -5.48
C PRO A 169 -7.11 -0.73 -5.68
N VAL A 170 -6.80 -1.96 -6.09
CA VAL A 170 -7.79 -3.03 -6.23
C VAL A 170 -7.86 -3.81 -4.93
N ILE A 171 -9.04 -3.84 -4.32
CA ILE A 171 -9.31 -4.66 -3.13
C ILE A 171 -9.59 -6.09 -3.60
N GLN A 172 -8.74 -7.02 -3.19
CA GLN A 172 -8.94 -8.45 -3.40
C GLN A 172 -9.43 -9.07 -2.09
N ILE A 173 -10.61 -9.69 -2.14
CA ILE A 173 -11.19 -10.34 -0.98
C ILE A 173 -11.19 -11.84 -1.20
N GLN A 174 -10.54 -12.53 -0.27
CA GLN A 174 -10.53 -13.97 -0.18
C GLN A 174 -11.35 -14.36 1.04
N SER A 175 -12.40 -15.15 0.80
CA SER A 175 -13.22 -15.74 1.85
C SER A 175 -13.12 -17.25 1.69
N ALA A 176 -12.86 -17.95 2.80
CA ALA A 176 -12.93 -19.40 2.80
C ALA A 176 -14.37 -19.90 2.51
N SER A 177 -15.36 -19.05 2.77
CA SER A 177 -16.70 -19.55 3.05
C SER A 177 -17.77 -19.21 2.01
N VAL A 178 -17.88 -17.99 1.45
CA VAL A 178 -18.85 -17.68 0.36
C VAL A 178 -18.77 -16.21 -0.08
N GLN A 179 -19.44 -15.86 -1.20
CA GLN A 179 -19.72 -14.46 -1.63
C GLN A 179 -20.67 -13.70 -0.67
N ALA A 180 -21.39 -14.39 0.20
CA ALA A 180 -22.36 -13.82 1.14
C ALA A 180 -22.01 -14.19 2.59
N LEU A 181 -22.26 -13.28 3.53
CA LEU A 181 -21.95 -13.47 4.96
C LEU A 181 -23.15 -14.09 5.68
N TYR A 182 -22.92 -14.82 6.78
CA TYR A 182 -24.00 -15.29 7.65
C TYR A 182 -24.30 -14.30 8.77
N LEU A 183 -25.59 -13.99 8.97
CA LEU A 183 -26.08 -13.08 10.00
C LEU A 183 -25.65 -13.53 11.40
N ASN A 184 -25.21 -12.60 12.26
CA ASN A 184 -24.75 -12.88 13.62
C ASN A 184 -23.66 -13.96 13.74
N CYS A 185 -22.90 -14.24 12.67
CA CYS A 185 -21.79 -15.20 12.69
C CYS A 185 -20.45 -14.48 12.55
N GLY A 186 -19.37 -15.11 12.99
CA GLY A 186 -18.01 -14.63 12.79
C GLY A 186 -17.52 -15.01 11.41
N ASN A 187 -17.75 -14.15 10.41
CA ASN A 187 -17.32 -14.42 9.04
C ASN A 187 -15.87 -13.96 8.84
N GLU A 188 -14.94 -14.91 8.85
CA GLU A 188 -13.51 -14.64 8.65
C GLU A 188 -13.21 -14.41 7.15
N ILE A 189 -12.65 -13.26 6.81
CA ILE A 189 -12.21 -12.91 5.46
C ILE A 189 -10.78 -12.37 5.49
N THR A 190 -10.09 -12.51 4.36
CA THR A 190 -8.78 -11.91 4.13
C THR A 190 -8.91 -10.88 3.02
N VAL A 191 -8.50 -9.65 3.33
CA VAL A 191 -8.45 -8.55 2.39
C VAL A 191 -6.99 -8.33 2.02
N ASN A 192 -6.71 -8.21 0.72
CA ASN A 192 -5.40 -7.91 0.18
C ASN A 192 -5.51 -6.74 -0.81
N VAL A 193 -4.51 -5.86 -0.80
CA VAL A 193 -4.39 -4.77 -1.78
C VAL A 193 -2.97 -4.81 -2.33
N PRO A 194 -2.72 -5.57 -3.42
CA PRO A 194 -1.36 -5.84 -3.89
C PRO A 194 -0.53 -4.58 -4.19
N ALA A 195 -1.17 -3.52 -4.66
CA ALA A 195 -0.52 -2.25 -5.00
C ALA A 195 0.18 -1.56 -3.81
N LEU A 196 -0.17 -1.92 -2.57
CA LEU A 196 0.42 -1.31 -1.37
C LEU A 196 1.69 -2.02 -0.88
N GLY A 197 1.94 -3.27 -1.30
CA GLY A 197 3.18 -3.99 -0.96
C GLY A 197 3.52 -3.95 0.54
N SER A 198 4.70 -3.42 0.87
CA SER A 198 5.20 -3.25 2.24
C SER A 198 4.42 -2.22 3.05
N GLU A 199 3.80 -1.24 2.40
CA GLU A 199 3.02 -0.16 3.02
C GLU A 199 1.59 -0.59 3.39
N TYR A 200 1.31 -1.90 3.32
CA TYR A 200 0.02 -2.46 3.65
C TYR A 200 -0.21 -2.48 5.17
N ASN A 201 -0.86 -1.43 5.66
CA ASN A 201 -1.32 -1.24 7.03
C ASN A 201 -2.83 -0.90 7.04
N PRO A 202 -3.70 -1.91 6.83
CA PRO A 202 -5.12 -1.69 6.62
C PRO A 202 -5.86 -1.44 7.94
N THR A 203 -6.89 -0.59 7.85
CA THR A 203 -7.91 -0.41 8.87
C THR A 203 -9.27 -0.68 8.25
N PHE A 204 -10.11 -1.45 8.95
CA PHE A 204 -11.41 -1.88 8.48
C PHE A 204 -12.52 -1.28 9.33
N SER A 205 -13.59 -0.86 8.67
CA SER A 205 -14.87 -0.54 9.32
C SER A 205 -16.00 -1.15 8.51
N ALA A 206 -17.13 -1.46 9.15
CA ALA A 206 -18.31 -1.96 8.44
C ALA A 206 -19.55 -1.16 8.80
N ARG A 207 -20.39 -0.94 7.80
CA ARG A 207 -21.76 -0.46 7.99
C ARG A 207 -22.71 -1.66 7.94
N GLY A 208 -23.55 -1.83 8.95
CA GLY A 208 -24.48 -2.96 9.04
C GLY A 208 -23.95 -4.18 9.78
N GLY A 209 -22.80 -4.05 10.46
CA GLY A 209 -22.21 -5.11 11.28
C GLY A 209 -21.04 -4.61 12.10
N ASP A 210 -20.52 -5.46 12.97
CA ASP A 210 -19.28 -5.19 13.71
C ASP A 210 -18.09 -5.82 13.00
N VAL A 211 -16.90 -5.30 13.29
CA VAL A 211 -15.64 -5.76 12.73
C VAL A 211 -14.66 -6.08 13.84
N ILE A 212 -14.04 -7.25 13.79
CA ILE A 212 -12.93 -7.64 14.66
C ILE A 212 -11.69 -7.83 13.78
N ARG A 213 -10.58 -7.20 14.14
CA ARG A 213 -9.31 -7.42 13.45
C ARG A 213 -8.76 -8.81 13.77
N GLY A 214 -8.30 -9.51 12.73
CA GLY A 214 -7.61 -10.79 12.87
C GLY A 214 -6.18 -10.63 13.39
N SER A 215 -5.48 -11.75 13.52
CA SER A 215 -4.10 -11.80 14.01
C SER A 215 -3.06 -11.34 12.99
N LYS A 216 -3.38 -11.39 11.70
CA LYS A 216 -2.51 -10.95 10.60
C LYS A 216 -3.09 -9.71 9.90
N SER A 217 -2.22 -8.86 9.37
CA SER A 217 -2.61 -7.76 8.49
C SER A 217 -3.47 -8.28 7.33
N GLY A 218 -4.61 -7.62 7.10
CA GLY A 218 -5.58 -8.06 6.08
C GLY A 218 -6.64 -9.05 6.57
N GLN A 219 -6.42 -9.77 7.67
CA GLN A 219 -7.44 -10.66 8.22
C GLN A 219 -8.46 -9.89 9.05
N VAL A 220 -9.72 -10.15 8.81
CA VAL A 220 -10.82 -9.47 9.50
C VAL A 220 -12.02 -10.41 9.65
N THR A 221 -12.63 -10.38 10.82
CA THR A 221 -13.88 -11.10 11.11
C THR A 221 -15.04 -10.10 11.09
N ILE A 222 -15.99 -10.30 10.18
CA ILE A 222 -17.19 -9.48 10.07
C ILE A 222 -18.35 -10.17 10.77
N ILE A 223 -19.09 -9.42 11.59
CA ILE A 223 -20.29 -9.87 12.30
C ILE A 223 -21.50 -9.08 11.78
N PRO A 224 -22.24 -9.61 10.79
CA PRO A 224 -23.36 -8.90 10.20
C PRO A 224 -24.54 -8.76 11.17
N LYS A 225 -25.14 -7.58 11.22
CA LYS A 225 -26.37 -7.26 11.97
C LYS A 225 -27.54 -6.87 11.07
N SER A 226 -27.30 -6.63 9.78
CA SER A 226 -28.32 -6.30 8.77
C SER A 226 -28.24 -7.20 7.53
N LYS A 227 -29.22 -7.10 6.63
CA LYS A 227 -29.28 -7.89 5.37
C LYS A 227 -28.17 -7.59 4.36
N LYS A 228 -27.52 -6.44 4.52
CA LYS A 228 -26.38 -5.98 3.72
C LYS A 228 -25.32 -5.44 4.66
N VAL A 229 -24.05 -5.72 4.37
CA VAL A 229 -22.91 -5.14 5.07
C VAL A 229 -21.98 -4.50 4.05
N ASP A 230 -21.60 -3.26 4.29
CA ASP A 230 -20.61 -2.54 3.48
C ASP A 230 -19.30 -2.47 4.26
N LEU A 231 -18.28 -3.20 3.82
CA LEU A 231 -16.94 -3.21 4.39
C LEU A 231 -16.11 -2.10 3.77
N ASN A 232 -15.78 -1.09 4.55
CA ASN A 232 -14.88 -0.02 4.16
C ASN A 232 -13.44 -0.40 4.50
N VAL A 233 -12.56 -0.29 3.52
CA VAL A 233 -11.13 -0.54 3.64
C VAL A 233 -10.40 0.78 3.54
N SER A 234 -9.51 1.03 4.49
CA SER A 234 -8.62 2.19 4.49
C SER A 234 -7.20 1.72 4.81
N ASN A 235 -6.17 2.47 4.44
CA ASN A 235 -4.77 2.15 4.71
C ASN A 235 -4.06 3.39 5.22
N ALA A 236 -3.45 3.30 6.40
CA ALA A 236 -2.82 4.46 7.07
C ALA A 236 -3.73 5.72 7.10
N GLY A 237 -5.04 5.55 7.29
CA GLY A 237 -6.02 6.64 7.32
C GLY A 237 -6.61 7.05 5.95
N ASN A 238 -6.03 6.59 4.83
CA ASN A 238 -6.55 6.88 3.50
C ASN A 238 -7.62 5.87 3.08
N PHE A 239 -8.79 6.34 2.68
CA PHE A 239 -9.85 5.48 2.17
C PHE A 239 -9.47 4.87 0.82
N ILE A 240 -9.56 3.54 0.73
CA ILE A 240 -9.23 2.77 -0.49
C ILE A 240 -10.50 2.49 -1.28
N GLY A 241 -11.52 2.00 -0.60
CA GLY A 241 -12.74 1.54 -1.23
C GLY A 241 -13.66 0.81 -0.26
N SER A 242 -14.83 0.43 -0.77
CA SER A 242 -15.83 -0.32 -0.01
C SER A 242 -16.27 -1.55 -0.80
N GLN A 243 -16.44 -2.67 -0.11
CA GLN A 243 -17.05 -3.86 -0.67
C GLN A 243 -18.38 -4.15 0.02
N SER A 244 -19.45 -4.27 -0.78
CA SER A 244 -20.75 -4.72 -0.31
C SER A 244 -20.83 -6.24 -0.29
N PHE A 245 -21.41 -6.78 0.80
CA PHE A 245 -21.76 -8.18 0.94
C PHE A 245 -23.26 -8.33 1.21
N GLY A 246 -23.88 -9.30 0.54
CA GLY A 246 -25.19 -9.80 0.92
C GLY A 246 -25.10 -10.66 2.18
N VAL A 247 -26.15 -10.66 3.00
CA VAL A 247 -26.20 -11.43 4.25
C VAL A 247 -27.29 -12.49 4.19
N ARG A 248 -26.91 -13.74 4.42
CA ARG A 248 -27.79 -14.90 4.50
C ARG A 248 -28.18 -15.19 5.94
N GLN A 249 -29.38 -15.72 6.11
CA GLN A 249 -29.83 -16.27 7.38
C GLN A 249 -29.09 -17.57 7.66
N ILE A 250 -28.94 -17.88 8.94
CA ILE A 250 -28.40 -19.16 9.40
C ILE A 250 -29.43 -20.27 9.07
N PRO A 251 -29.01 -21.36 8.39
CA PRO A 251 -29.90 -22.49 8.13
C PRO A 251 -30.43 -23.09 9.43
N ALA A 252 -31.70 -23.52 9.42
CA ALA A 252 -32.28 -24.19 10.58
C ALA A 252 -31.64 -25.58 10.78
N PRO A 253 -31.27 -25.95 12.02
CA PRO A 253 -30.70 -27.26 12.28
C PRO A 253 -31.73 -28.37 12.08
N GLU A 254 -31.26 -29.55 11.70
CA GLU A 254 -32.05 -30.77 11.71
C GLU A 254 -32.06 -31.37 13.11
N ILE A 255 -33.22 -31.77 13.61
CA ILE A 255 -33.31 -32.39 14.93
C ILE A 255 -33.48 -33.89 14.79
N LYS A 256 -32.60 -34.64 15.45
CA LYS A 256 -32.60 -36.09 15.43
C LYS A 256 -32.70 -36.65 16.85
N ALA A 257 -33.63 -37.57 17.07
CA ALA A 257 -33.75 -38.27 18.33
C ALA A 257 -32.78 -39.46 18.35
N ARG A 258 -32.01 -39.63 19.43
CA ARG A 258 -31.00 -40.69 19.57
C ARG A 258 -31.12 -41.46 20.87
N ILE A 259 -30.81 -42.75 20.83
CA ILE A 259 -30.67 -43.61 22.01
C ILE A 259 -29.25 -44.16 22.03
N ARG A 260 -28.53 -43.92 23.14
CA ARG A 260 -27.14 -44.37 23.33
C ARG A 260 -26.24 -44.01 22.13
N GLY A 261 -26.44 -42.81 21.58
CA GLY A 261 -25.68 -42.28 20.44
C GLY A 261 -26.13 -42.74 19.05
N LYS A 262 -27.12 -43.64 18.93
CA LYS A 262 -27.67 -44.09 17.64
C LYS A 262 -28.98 -43.39 17.32
N GLU A 263 -29.15 -42.97 16.06
CA GLU A 263 -30.39 -42.37 15.56
C GLU A 263 -31.56 -43.34 15.68
N ILE A 264 -32.69 -42.83 16.16
CA ILE A 264 -33.93 -43.59 16.26
C ILE A 264 -34.57 -43.62 14.87
N ASP A 265 -34.84 -44.82 14.36
CA ASP A 265 -35.67 -44.98 13.17
C ASP A 265 -37.13 -44.65 13.51
N ALA A 266 -37.63 -43.56 12.94
CA ALA A 266 -38.99 -43.08 13.13
C ALA A 266 -40.06 -44.07 12.63
N LYS A 267 -39.72 -45.02 11.74
CA LYS A 267 -40.65 -46.07 11.27
C LYS A 267 -40.73 -47.23 12.25
N THR A 268 -39.56 -47.67 12.73
CA THR A 268 -39.44 -48.85 13.60
C THR A 268 -39.77 -48.53 15.07
N GLY A 269 -39.55 -47.29 15.49
CA GLY A 269 -39.86 -46.83 16.85
C GLY A 269 -38.92 -47.41 17.91
N ILE A 270 -39.31 -47.26 19.18
CA ILE A 270 -38.50 -47.63 20.34
C ILE A 270 -39.28 -48.56 21.27
N PRO A 271 -38.62 -49.49 22.00
CA PRO A 271 -39.29 -50.31 23.00
C PRO A 271 -39.97 -49.46 24.07
N VAL A 272 -41.15 -49.87 24.55
CA VAL A 272 -41.86 -49.20 25.67
C VAL A 272 -40.99 -49.07 26.93
N SER A 273 -40.07 -50.01 27.15
CA SER A 273 -39.13 -50.03 28.27
C SER A 273 -37.98 -49.02 28.16
N THR A 274 -37.88 -48.26 27.06
CA THR A 274 -36.82 -47.26 26.87
C THR A 274 -36.92 -46.17 27.95
N PRO A 275 -35.87 -45.98 28.78
CA PRO A 275 -35.95 -45.03 29.89
C PRO A 275 -35.77 -43.58 29.44
N SER A 276 -34.98 -43.33 28.39
CA SER A 276 -34.66 -42.00 27.91
C SER A 276 -34.09 -42.00 26.48
N PHE A 277 -34.17 -40.85 25.82
CA PHE A 277 -33.47 -40.55 24.57
C PHE A 277 -32.91 -39.12 24.61
N SER A 278 -32.00 -38.77 23.70
CA SER A 278 -31.51 -37.41 23.50
C SER A 278 -32.06 -36.78 22.22
N LEU A 279 -32.20 -35.47 22.21
CA LEU A 279 -32.55 -34.65 21.06
C LEU A 279 -31.30 -33.89 20.60
N ASP A 280 -30.69 -34.37 19.52
CA ASP A 280 -29.49 -33.76 18.96
C ASP A 280 -29.90 -32.76 17.88
N ALA A 281 -29.45 -31.50 18.01
CA ALA A 281 -29.63 -30.47 17.00
C ALA A 281 -28.38 -30.42 16.10
N ILE A 282 -28.52 -30.91 14.88
CA ILE A 282 -27.44 -31.05 13.90
C ILE A 282 -27.50 -29.88 12.94
N ALA A 283 -26.40 -29.12 12.84
CA ALA A 283 -26.29 -28.04 11.87
C ALA A 283 -26.34 -28.56 10.43
N ASP A 284 -26.74 -27.69 9.51
CA ASP A 284 -26.55 -27.93 8.08
C ASP A 284 -25.07 -28.19 7.76
N ALA A 285 -24.80 -29.18 6.91
CA ALA A 285 -23.44 -29.64 6.63
C ALA A 285 -22.58 -28.52 6.02
N SER A 286 -23.12 -27.75 5.07
CA SER A 286 -22.38 -26.66 4.43
C SER A 286 -22.10 -25.52 5.42
N PHE A 287 -23.08 -25.19 6.26
CA PHE A 287 -22.89 -24.18 7.30
C PHE A 287 -21.85 -24.60 8.33
N ALA A 288 -21.86 -25.87 8.75
CA ALA A 288 -20.91 -26.42 9.72
C ALA A 288 -19.48 -26.50 9.16
N GLU A 289 -19.33 -26.77 7.87
CA GLU A 289 -18.04 -26.77 7.18
C GLU A 289 -17.45 -25.35 7.11
N PHE A 290 -18.27 -24.38 6.71
CA PHE A 290 -17.83 -23.01 6.52
C PHE A 290 -17.65 -22.21 7.82
N LEU A 291 -18.47 -22.49 8.84
CA LEU A 291 -18.49 -21.75 10.11
C LEU A 291 -18.65 -22.71 11.29
N PRO A 292 -17.66 -23.59 11.56
CA PRO A 292 -17.77 -24.63 12.58
C PRO A 292 -17.96 -24.07 14.00
N LYS A 293 -17.38 -22.90 14.28
CA LYS A 293 -17.49 -22.23 15.59
C LYS A 293 -18.92 -21.73 15.88
N ASP A 294 -19.68 -21.40 14.83
CA ASP A 294 -21.06 -20.87 14.89
C ASP A 294 -22.14 -21.95 14.66
N ALA A 295 -21.75 -23.17 14.29
CA ALA A 295 -22.65 -24.28 13.93
C ALA A 295 -23.01 -25.21 15.10
N ARG A 296 -22.92 -24.72 16.34
CA ARG A 296 -23.18 -25.49 17.55
C ARG A 296 -24.60 -25.23 18.05
N PHE A 297 -25.50 -26.17 17.83
CA PHE A 297 -26.90 -26.06 18.25
C PHE A 297 -27.25 -27.01 19.40
N GLN A 298 -28.25 -26.64 20.20
CA GLN A 298 -28.78 -27.46 21.28
C GLN A 298 -30.29 -27.24 21.44
N VAL A 299 -31.06 -28.32 21.60
CA VAL A 299 -32.47 -28.21 22.01
C VAL A 299 -32.55 -27.72 23.46
N ARG A 300 -33.29 -26.63 23.68
CA ARG A 300 -33.51 -26.04 25.01
C ARG A 300 -34.89 -26.33 25.54
N GLU A 301 -35.87 -26.50 24.66
CA GLU A 301 -37.24 -26.75 25.06
C GLU A 301 -37.95 -27.66 24.05
N ALA A 302 -38.55 -28.74 24.56
CA ALA A 302 -39.40 -29.64 23.81
C ALA A 302 -40.62 -30.04 24.66
N GLU A 303 -41.74 -30.27 23.98
CA GLU A 303 -42.97 -30.79 24.55
C GLU A 303 -43.18 -32.21 24.03
N ILE A 304 -43.20 -33.17 24.95
CA ILE A 304 -43.31 -34.59 24.66
C ILE A 304 -44.73 -35.03 24.96
N ASN A 305 -45.46 -35.45 23.94
CA ASN A 305 -46.84 -35.90 24.04
C ASN A 305 -46.91 -37.41 23.78
N LEU A 306 -47.49 -38.16 24.71
CA LEU A 306 -47.87 -39.55 24.50
C LEU A 306 -49.26 -39.57 23.86
N VAL A 307 -49.40 -40.18 22.69
CA VAL A 307 -50.64 -40.23 21.91
C VAL A 307 -51.05 -41.68 21.67
N ARG A 308 -52.30 -42.01 21.99
CA ARG A 308 -52.90 -43.33 21.73
C ARG A 308 -54.09 -43.16 20.80
N ALA A 309 -54.05 -43.84 19.65
CA ALA A 309 -55.13 -43.77 18.64
C ALA A 309 -55.58 -42.33 18.34
N GLY A 310 -54.63 -41.40 18.22
CA GLY A 310 -54.88 -39.98 17.94
C GLY A 310 -55.30 -39.12 19.14
N ARG A 311 -55.46 -39.70 20.34
CA ARG A 311 -55.80 -38.96 21.57
C ARG A 311 -54.58 -38.79 22.48
N GLY A 312 -54.41 -37.59 23.03
CA GLY A 312 -53.36 -37.33 24.03
C GLY A 312 -53.63 -38.10 25.32
N VAL A 313 -52.61 -38.82 25.81
CA VAL A 313 -52.66 -39.62 27.05
C VAL A 313 -51.89 -38.95 28.17
N SER A 314 -50.68 -38.47 27.87
CA SER A 314 -49.80 -37.83 28.84
C SER A 314 -48.92 -36.81 28.12
N ARG A 315 -48.45 -35.80 28.85
CA ARG A 315 -47.61 -34.73 28.33
C ARG A 315 -46.52 -34.40 29.33
N GLN A 316 -45.34 -34.06 28.80
CA GLN A 316 -44.20 -33.62 29.58
C GLN A 316 -43.46 -32.51 28.83
N ARG A 317 -43.24 -31.38 29.50
CA ARG A 317 -42.32 -30.34 29.04
C ARG A 317 -40.90 -30.69 29.48
N VAL A 318 -39.94 -30.53 28.58
CA VAL A 318 -38.52 -30.85 28.81
C VAL A 318 -37.68 -29.62 28.44
N ASN A 319 -36.85 -29.16 29.38
CA ASN A 319 -36.00 -27.99 29.23
C ASN A 319 -34.51 -28.36 28.97
N SER A 320 -34.29 -29.53 28.36
CA SER A 320 -32.98 -30.12 28.12
C SER A 320 -32.99 -30.96 26.85
N LYS A 321 -31.79 -31.24 26.30
CA LYS A 321 -31.63 -32.20 25.20
C LYS A 321 -32.05 -33.63 25.59
N ASP A 322 -31.85 -33.99 26.86
CA ASP A 322 -32.11 -35.34 27.36
C ASP A 322 -33.56 -35.44 27.85
N VAL A 323 -34.29 -36.41 27.31
CA VAL A 323 -35.71 -36.66 27.60
C VAL A 323 -35.82 -37.92 28.44
N ASN A 324 -36.23 -37.76 29.71
CA ASN A 324 -36.56 -38.89 30.59
C ASN A 324 -38.00 -39.33 30.36
N LEU A 325 -38.18 -40.52 29.78
CA LEU A 325 -39.48 -41.07 29.46
C LEU A 325 -40.22 -41.61 30.67
N ASN A 326 -39.55 -41.99 31.76
CA ASN A 326 -40.22 -42.53 32.96
C ASN A 326 -41.25 -41.57 33.57
N ARG A 327 -41.11 -40.26 33.30
CA ARG A 327 -42.05 -39.22 33.73
C ARG A 327 -43.37 -39.19 32.93
N LEU A 328 -43.42 -39.83 31.76
CA LEU A 328 -44.66 -40.01 31.00
C LEU A 328 -45.46 -41.19 31.57
N ALA A 329 -46.60 -40.92 32.20
CA ALA A 329 -47.46 -41.96 32.74
C ALA A 329 -48.22 -42.71 31.62
N GLY A 330 -48.51 -44.00 31.85
CA GLY A 330 -49.47 -44.75 31.02
C GLY A 330 -48.99 -45.20 29.64
N LYS A 331 -47.66 -45.22 29.39
CA LYS A 331 -47.05 -45.73 28.15
C LYS A 331 -47.45 -47.19 27.90
N ARG A 332 -47.96 -47.49 26.70
CA ARG A 332 -48.26 -48.85 26.25
C ARG A 332 -47.67 -49.09 24.86
N LYS A 333 -47.51 -50.38 24.54
CA LYS A 333 -47.18 -50.81 23.19
C LYS A 333 -48.27 -50.34 22.23
N GLY A 334 -47.88 -49.77 21.09
CA GLY A 334 -48.78 -49.18 20.08
C GLY A 334 -49.08 -47.70 20.28
N ASP A 335 -48.60 -47.08 21.37
CA ASP A 335 -48.69 -45.62 21.54
C ASP A 335 -47.62 -44.91 20.70
N ASN A 336 -47.82 -43.63 20.39
CA ASN A 336 -46.86 -42.78 19.71
C ASN A 336 -46.34 -41.69 20.65
N ILE A 337 -45.03 -41.46 20.65
CA ILE A 337 -44.43 -40.27 21.25
C ILE A 337 -44.34 -39.20 20.16
N VAL A 338 -45.08 -38.11 20.34
CA VAL A 338 -45.02 -36.93 19.48
C VAL A 338 -44.22 -35.85 20.19
N ILE A 339 -43.07 -35.51 19.61
CA ILE A 339 -42.11 -34.54 20.14
C ILE A 339 -42.30 -33.25 19.37
N GLU A 340 -42.72 -32.20 20.06
CA GLU A 340 -42.78 -30.85 19.50
C GLU A 340 -41.60 -30.03 20.04
N ILE A 341 -40.76 -29.54 19.14
CA ILE A 341 -39.58 -28.78 19.53
C ILE A 341 -39.95 -27.30 19.54
N LYS A 342 -39.88 -26.70 20.74
CA LYS A 342 -40.30 -25.31 20.97
C LYS A 342 -39.13 -24.33 20.82
N ARG A 343 -37.96 -24.66 21.39
CA ARG A 343 -36.81 -23.74 21.41
C ARG A 343 -35.50 -24.47 21.16
N VAL A 344 -34.69 -23.90 20.29
CA VAL A 344 -33.31 -24.30 20.02
C VAL A 344 -32.41 -23.11 20.36
N ALA A 345 -31.26 -23.38 20.96
CA ALA A 345 -30.21 -22.39 21.15
C ALA A 345 -29.00 -22.71 20.30
N ARG A 346 -28.20 -21.69 20.04
CA ARG A 346 -26.95 -21.75 19.31
C ARG A 346 -25.84 -21.15 20.15
N ALA A 347 -24.67 -21.77 20.15
CA ALA A 347 -23.45 -21.13 20.66
C ALA A 347 -22.73 -20.45 19.48
N ASN A 348 -22.59 -19.13 19.53
CA ASN A 348 -21.90 -18.34 18.50
C ASN A 348 -20.37 -18.57 18.54
N PHE A 349 -19.63 -17.96 17.62
CA PHE A 349 -18.16 -18.07 17.56
C PHE A 349 -17.44 -17.55 18.80
N ARG A 350 -18.08 -16.70 19.62
CA ARG A 350 -17.57 -16.23 20.91
C ARG A 350 -17.89 -17.19 22.07
N GLY A 351 -18.69 -18.23 21.82
CA GLY A 351 -19.14 -19.17 22.84
C GLY A 351 -20.39 -18.72 23.61
N GLU A 352 -20.97 -17.57 23.27
CA GLU A 352 -22.19 -17.08 23.88
C GLU A 352 -23.39 -17.89 23.35
N VAL A 353 -24.27 -18.30 24.26
CA VAL A 353 -25.48 -19.06 23.92
C VAL A 353 -26.63 -18.10 23.67
N GLU A 354 -27.17 -18.11 22.46
CA GLU A 354 -28.32 -17.31 22.05
C GLU A 354 -29.49 -18.20 21.60
N GLU A 355 -30.71 -17.68 21.70
CA GLU A 355 -31.89 -18.36 21.17
C GLU A 355 -31.93 -18.27 19.64
N PHE A 356 -32.09 -19.43 18.99
CA PHE A 356 -32.21 -19.52 17.55
C PHE A 356 -33.65 -19.23 17.12
N LYS A 357 -33.93 -17.95 16.85
CA LYS A 357 -35.29 -17.45 16.55
C LYS A 357 -35.89 -17.97 15.24
N ASN A 358 -35.06 -18.37 14.27
CA ASN A 358 -35.50 -18.82 12.95
C ASN A 358 -35.79 -20.33 12.89
N PHE A 359 -36.21 -20.92 14.02
CA PHE A 359 -36.62 -22.32 14.08
C PHE A 359 -38.14 -22.42 13.97
N ALA A 360 -38.64 -23.02 12.89
CA ALA A 360 -40.04 -23.39 12.80
C ALA A 360 -40.30 -24.64 13.67
N PRO A 361 -41.41 -24.71 14.44
CA PRO A 361 -41.75 -25.90 15.20
C PRO A 361 -41.73 -27.15 14.32
N ARG A 362 -40.96 -28.15 14.76
CA ARG A 362 -40.88 -29.46 14.09
C ARG A 362 -41.44 -30.52 14.99
N TYR A 363 -42.18 -31.44 14.38
CA TYR A 363 -42.75 -32.59 15.04
C TYR A 363 -41.99 -33.85 14.66
N ILE A 364 -41.58 -34.63 15.66
CA ILE A 364 -40.99 -35.96 15.45
C ILE A 364 -41.92 -36.95 16.12
N THR A 365 -42.39 -37.95 15.36
CA THR A 365 -43.23 -39.02 15.87
C THR A 365 -42.42 -40.30 15.98
N ILE A 366 -42.43 -40.92 17.15
CA ILE A 366 -41.71 -42.15 17.44
C ILE A 366 -42.72 -43.19 17.98
N PRO A 367 -42.98 -44.28 17.25
CA PRO A 367 -43.84 -45.36 17.74
C PRO A 367 -43.22 -46.09 18.95
N LEU A 368 -44.07 -46.53 19.88
CA LEU A 368 -43.70 -47.42 20.97
C LEU A 368 -44.06 -48.87 20.63
N LYS A 369 -43.07 -49.76 20.66
CA LYS A 369 -43.22 -51.18 20.32
C LYS A 369 -43.03 -52.14 21.49
#